data_AF-A0A945M066-F1
#
_entry.id   AF-A0A945M066-F1
#
_cell.length_a   1.000
_cell.length_b   1.000
_cell.length_c   1.000
_cell.angle_alpha   90.00
_cell.angle_beta   90.00
_cell.angle_gamma   90.00
#
_symmetry.space_group_name_H-M   'P 1'
#
loop_
_entity.id
_entity.type
_entity.pdbx_description
1 polymer ?
#
loop_
_entity_poly.entity_id
_entity_poly.type
_entity_poly.pdbx_seq_one_letter_code
_entity_poly.pdbx_strand_id
1 'polypeptide(L)'
;MFNYKFILAFSFLFLLANSANGQLTGQWKEMSPMPSKRTEVSVALLNNIIYVIGGFTKNGVADQVDVWNSETKIWSHIPPLPRPLHHTT
;
A
#
# COMPACT_ATOMS: atom_id res chain seq x y z
N MET A 1 15.78 44.11 36.91
CA MET A 1 16.36 43.91 35.57
C MET A 1 16.27 42.44 35.22
N PHE A 2 15.23 42.05 34.48
CA PHE A 2 15.02 40.67 34.04
C PHE A 2 15.95 40.34 32.87
N ASN A 3 16.60 39.18 32.93
CA ASN A 3 17.74 38.83 32.08
C ASN A 3 17.27 38.33 30.71
N TYR A 4 17.26 39.21 29.71
CA TYR A 4 16.88 38.92 28.31
C TYR A 4 17.73 37.82 27.64
N LYS A 5 18.87 37.46 28.24
CA LYS A 5 19.76 36.38 27.79
C LYS A 5 19.11 34.99 27.84
N PHE A 6 18.08 34.77 28.67
CA PHE A 6 17.38 33.48 28.75
C PHE A 6 16.31 33.29 27.66
N ILE A 7 15.70 34.39 27.19
CA ILE A 7 14.61 34.34 26.19
C ILE A 7 15.18 34.10 24.78
N LEU A 8 16.39 34.60 24.49
CA LEU A 8 17.05 34.39 23.20
C LEU A 8 17.52 32.94 23.00
N ALA A 9 17.92 32.23 24.07
CA ALA A 9 18.35 30.83 23.98
C ALA A 9 17.18 29.88 23.61
N PHE A 10 15.96 30.20 24.05
CA PHE A 10 14.77 29.40 23.72
C PHE A 10 14.19 29.76 22.34
N SER A 11 14.39 31.00 21.88
CA SER A 11 14.03 31.43 20.51
C SER A 11 14.92 30.79 19.44
N PHE A 12 16.18 30.49 19.76
CA PHE A 12 17.12 29.89 18.79
C PHE A 12 16.96 28.38 18.60
N LEU A 13 16.26 27.68 19.51
CA LEU A 13 15.99 26.24 19.38
C LEU A 13 14.69 25.94 18.59
N PHE A 14 13.87 26.96 18.30
CA PHE A 14 12.62 26.81 17.56
C PHE A 14 12.76 27.08 16.05
N LEU A 15 13.97 27.38 15.56
CA LEU A 15 14.28 27.59 14.13
C LEU A 15 14.87 26.34 13.45
N LEU A 16 15.00 25.22 14.16
CA LEU A 16 15.42 23.92 13.59
C LEU A 16 14.27 22.95 13.36
N ALA A 17 13.03 23.33 13.69
CA ALA A 17 11.85 22.64 13.18
C ALA A 17 11.64 23.02 11.69
N ASN A 18 12.67 22.80 10.87
CA ASN A 18 12.46 22.59 9.45
C ASN A 18 11.50 21.42 9.37
N SER A 19 10.27 21.68 8.96
CA SER A 19 9.35 20.65 8.52
C SER A 19 10.13 19.79 7.53
N ALA A 20 10.60 18.62 7.98
CA ALA A 20 11.03 17.57 7.09
C ALA A 20 9.77 17.07 6.40
N ASN A 21 9.21 17.89 5.51
CA ASN A 21 8.39 17.45 4.40
C ASN A 21 9.33 16.71 3.44
N GLY A 22 9.95 15.64 3.93
CA GLY A 22 10.55 14.63 3.10
C GLY A 22 9.39 13.98 2.37
N GLN A 23 8.96 14.58 1.27
CA GLN A 23 8.12 13.90 0.31
C GLN A 23 8.94 12.69 -0.13
N LEU A 24 8.61 11.51 0.41
CA LEU A 24 9.19 10.27 -0.04
C LEU A 24 8.97 10.24 -1.55
N THR A 25 10.03 10.41 -2.33
CA THR A 25 9.99 10.25 -3.78
C THR A 25 9.91 8.76 -4.04
N GLY A 26 8.72 8.20 -3.84
CA GLY A 26 8.42 6.82 -4.19
C GLY A 26 8.67 6.65 -5.68
N GLN A 27 9.64 5.81 -6.03
CA GLN A 27 9.84 5.38 -7.41
C GLN A 27 8.92 4.18 -7.66
N TRP A 28 8.17 4.23 -8.76
CA TRP A 28 7.48 3.04 -9.23
C TRP A 28 8.50 1.98 -9.59
N LYS A 29 8.26 0.75 -9.13
CA LYS A 29 9.07 -0.41 -9.47
C LYS A 29 8.15 -1.51 -9.97
N GLU A 30 8.53 -2.10 -11.09
CA GLU A 30 7.85 -3.29 -11.60
C GLU A 30 8.09 -4.47 -10.65
N MET A 31 7.00 -5.18 -10.33
CA MET A 31 7.00 -6.37 -9.47
C MET A 31 6.61 -7.58 -10.31
N SER A 32 6.82 -8.79 -9.76
CA SER A 32 6.40 -10.02 -10.43
C SER A 32 4.91 -9.93 -10.81
N PRO A 33 4.56 -10.20 -12.08
CA PRO A 33 3.20 -10.03 -12.57
C PRO A 33 2.25 -11.01 -11.88
N MET A 34 0.98 -10.61 -11.72
CA MET A 34 -0.06 -11.51 -11.25
C MET A 34 -0.21 -12.72 -12.19
N PRO A 35 -0.57 -13.91 -11.68
CA PRO A 35 -0.75 -15.10 -12.50
C PRO A 35 -1.87 -14.97 -13.55
N SER A 36 -2.85 -14.10 -13.30
CA SER A 36 -3.95 -13.86 -14.22
C SER A 36 -4.18 -12.37 -14.47
N LYS A 37 -4.49 -12.03 -15.72
CA LYS A 37 -4.84 -10.67 -16.13
C LYS A 37 -6.30 -10.40 -15.79
N ARG A 38 -6.54 -9.49 -14.85
CA ARG A 38 -7.88 -9.06 -14.42
C ARG A 38 -7.92 -7.56 -14.16
N THR A 39 -9.08 -6.96 -14.41
CA THR A 39 -9.43 -5.60 -13.97
C THR A 39 -10.46 -5.67 -12.84
N GLU A 40 -10.84 -4.54 -12.24
CA GLU A 40 -11.97 -4.45 -11.29
C GLU A 40 -11.83 -5.37 -10.07
N VAL A 41 -10.59 -5.70 -9.70
CA VAL A 41 -10.25 -6.53 -8.55
C VAL A 41 -10.42 -5.74 -7.26
N SER A 42 -10.76 -6.44 -6.17
CA SER A 42 -10.68 -5.90 -4.81
C SER A 42 -9.39 -6.36 -4.15
N VAL A 43 -8.77 -5.51 -3.31
CA VAL A 43 -7.46 -5.80 -2.71
C VAL A 43 -7.48 -5.53 -1.21
N ALA A 44 -6.90 -6.45 -0.44
CA ALA A 44 -6.71 -6.30 1.01
C ALA A 44 -5.31 -6.75 1.45
N LEU A 45 -4.75 -6.10 2.47
CA LEU A 45 -3.51 -6.50 3.12
C LEU A 45 -3.83 -7.15 4.47
N LEU A 46 -3.40 -8.38 4.68
CA LEU A 46 -3.56 -9.09 5.95
C LEU A 46 -2.32 -9.96 6.21
N ASN A 47 -1.70 -9.80 7.37
CA ASN A 47 -0.52 -10.58 7.79
C ASN A 47 0.60 -10.59 6.74
N ASN A 48 0.92 -9.42 6.18
CA ASN A 48 1.96 -9.25 5.15
C ASN A 48 1.68 -9.95 3.79
N ILE A 49 0.45 -10.42 3.61
CA ILE A 49 -0.06 -11.01 2.37
C ILE A 49 -1.04 -10.05 1.71
N ILE A 50 -0.83 -9.77 0.43
CA ILE A 50 -1.78 -9.00 -0.40
C ILE A 50 -2.73 -9.99 -1.05
N TYR A 51 -4.02 -9.85 -0.80
CA TYR A 51 -5.09 -10.65 -1.39
C TYR A 51 -5.68 -9.87 -2.56
N VAL A 52 -5.69 -10.46 -3.75
CA VAL A 52 -6.35 -9.92 -4.95
C VAL A 52 -7.54 -10.81 -5.25
N ILE A 53 -8.74 -10.25 -5.08
CA ILE A 53 -9.99 -10.98 -4.96
C ILE A 53 -10.91 -10.63 -6.15
N GLY A 54 -11.41 -11.66 -6.84
CA GLY A 54 -12.38 -11.52 -7.92
C GLY A 54 -11.83 -10.72 -9.11
N GLY A 55 -12.71 -9.94 -9.74
CA GLY A 55 -12.42 -9.03 -10.85
C GLY A 55 -13.06 -9.46 -12.16
N PHE A 56 -12.62 -8.85 -13.26
CA PHE A 56 -13.15 -9.06 -14.59
C PHE A 56 -12.04 -9.52 -15.55
N THR A 57 -12.28 -10.63 -16.22
CA THR A 57 -11.39 -11.23 -17.22
C THR A 57 -11.99 -11.10 -18.62
N LYS A 58 -11.23 -11.50 -19.65
CA LYS A 58 -11.78 -11.68 -21.00
C LYS A 58 -12.95 -12.67 -21.09
N ASN A 59 -13.10 -13.56 -20.10
CA ASN A 59 -14.14 -14.58 -20.04
C ASN A 59 -15.33 -14.15 -19.15
N GLY A 60 -15.32 -12.93 -18.62
CA GLY A 60 -16.34 -12.41 -17.71
C GLY A 60 -15.85 -12.29 -16.26
N VAL A 61 -16.82 -12.17 -15.35
CA VAL A 61 -16.58 -11.99 -13.91
C VAL A 61 -15.84 -13.21 -13.34
N ALA A 62 -14.81 -12.96 -12.54
CA ALA A 62 -13.99 -14.00 -11.92
C ALA A 62 -14.36 -14.19 -10.44
N ASP A 63 -14.26 -15.44 -9.98
CA ASP A 63 -14.28 -15.84 -8.57
C ASP A 63 -12.86 -16.09 -8.02
N GLN A 64 -11.85 -16.00 -8.86
CA GLN A 64 -10.48 -16.33 -8.51
C GLN A 64 -9.90 -15.41 -7.43
N VAL A 65 -9.10 -15.99 -6.53
CA VAL A 65 -8.37 -15.26 -5.49
C VAL A 65 -6.89 -15.61 -5.57
N ASP A 66 -6.07 -14.59 -5.77
CA ASP A 66 -4.61 -14.69 -5.83
C ASP A 66 -4.00 -13.98 -4.63
N VAL A 67 -2.95 -14.55 -4.04
CA VAL A 67 -2.22 -13.93 -2.93
C VAL A 67 -0.78 -13.67 -3.30
N TRP A 68 -0.28 -12.51 -2.90
CA TRP A 68 1.13 -12.15 -2.97
C TRP A 68 1.73 -12.13 -1.57
N ASN A 69 2.72 -12.98 -1.34
CA ASN A 69 3.51 -12.96 -0.13
C ASN A 69 4.69 -11.99 -0.31
N SER A 70 4.72 -10.93 0.48
CA SER A 70 5.73 -9.88 0.35
C SER A 70 7.11 -10.31 0.85
N GLU A 71 7.22 -11.37 1.65
CA GLU A 71 8.49 -11.93 2.15
C GLU A 71 9.10 -12.86 1.12
N THR A 72 8.32 -13.81 0.62
CA THR A 72 8.80 -14.81 -0.34
C THR A 72 8.82 -14.30 -1.77
N LYS A 73 8.11 -13.21 -2.07
CA LYS A 73 7.95 -12.63 -3.41
C LYS A 73 7.30 -13.61 -4.39
N ILE A 74 6.35 -14.40 -3.90
CA ILE A 74 5.65 -15.44 -4.67
C ILE A 74 4.15 -15.14 -4.72
N TRP A 75 3.57 -15.36 -5.90
CA TRP A 75 2.13 -15.43 -6.11
C TRP A 75 1.61 -16.85 -5.89
N SER A 76 0.42 -16.99 -5.33
CA SER A 76 -0.25 -18.28 -5.21
C SER A 76 -1.76 -18.14 -5.38
N HIS A 77 -2.40 -19.17 -5.92
CA HIS A 77 -3.84 -19.29 -5.94
C HIS A 77 -4.33 -19.82 -4.59
N ILE A 78 -5.40 -19.25 -4.07
CA ILE A 78 -6.11 -19.79 -2.89
C ILE A 78 -7.54 -20.15 -3.30
N PRO A 79 -8.33 -20.82 -2.43
CA PRO A 79 -9.70 -21.17 -2.77
C PRO A 79 -10.51 -19.98 -3.32
N PRO A 80 -11.32 -20.19 -4.37
CA PRO A 80 -12.06 -19.11 -5.01
C PRO A 80 -13.22 -18.61 -4.12
N LEU A 81 -13.79 -17.48 -4.52
CA LEU A 81 -15.04 -17.00 -3.96
C LEU A 81 -16.18 -18.00 -4.23
N PRO A 82 -17.20 -18.09 -3.36
CA PRO A 82 -18.38 -18.91 -3.62
C PRO A 82 -19.19 -18.50 -4.85
N ARG A 83 -18.98 -17.28 -5.34
CA ARG A 83 -19.57 -16.74 -6.57
C ARG A 83 -18.63 -15.72 -7.21
N PRO A 84 -18.63 -15.57 -8.55
CA PRO A 84 -17.88 -14.51 -9.22
C PRO A 84 -18.31 -13.11 -8.75
N LEU A 85 -17.32 -12.23 -8.58
CA LEU A 85 -17.52 -10.86 -8.08
C LEU A 85 -16.54 -9.88 -8.73
N HIS A 86 -16.99 -8.64 -8.92
CA HIS A 86 -16.20 -7.49 -9.39
C HIS A 86 -16.82 -6.21 -8.80
N HIS A 87 -16.13 -5.07 -8.84
CA HIS A 87 -16.58 -3.78 -8.26
C HIS A 87 -17.03 -3.85 -6.79
N THR A 88 -16.40 -4.71 -5.99
CA THR A 88 -16.73 -4.79 -4.55
C THR A 88 -15.92 -3.77 -3.76
N THR A 89 -16.61 -2.86 -3.08
CA THR A 89 -16.04 -1.83 -2.20
C THR A 89 -16.20 -2.22 -0.75
#